data_AF-A0A418ZUX7-F1
#
_entry.id   AF-A0A418ZUX7-F1
#
_cell.length_a   1.000
_cell.length_b   1.000
_cell.length_c   1.000
_cell.angle_alpha   90.00
_cell.angle_beta   90.00
_cell.angle_gamma   90.00
#
_symmetry.space_group_name_H-M   'P 1'
#
loop_
_entity.id
_entity.type
_entity.pdbx_description
1 polymer ?
#
loop_
_entity_poly.entity_id
_entity_poly.type
_entity_poly.pdbx_seq_one_letter_code
_entity_poly.pdbx_strand_id
1 'polypeptide(L)'
;MMKDKAATEFQDMLAALRMLGADPVPPPRRPDPAALRRLERENALLIDHAEMLACALGACPNCWGMIPDCEDCGGIGKPGAFDPDRICFDHFVLPVITRVLGRAEGLPQRP
;
A
#
# COMPACT_ATOMS: atom_id res chain seq x y z
N MET A 1 -19.77 -5.23 49.05
CA MET A 1 -19.45 -3.87 49.53
C MET A 1 -18.03 -3.38 49.18
N MET A 2 -17.20 -4.12 48.43
CA MET A 2 -15.89 -3.62 47.92
C MET A 2 -15.90 -3.29 46.42
N LYS A 3 -16.76 -3.94 45.63
CA LYS A 3 -16.92 -3.68 44.18
C LYS A 3 -17.52 -2.29 43.92
N ASP A 4 -18.36 -1.81 44.85
CA ASP A 4 -19.06 -0.53 44.74
C ASP A 4 -18.10 0.65 44.94
N LYS A 5 -17.10 0.49 45.83
CA LYS A 5 -16.10 1.54 46.11
C LYS A 5 -15.17 1.77 44.93
N ALA A 6 -14.68 0.71 44.30
CA ALA A 6 -13.80 0.78 43.14
C ALA A 6 -14.52 1.38 41.91
N ALA A 7 -15.82 1.11 41.76
CA ALA A 7 -16.63 1.73 40.72
C ALA A 7 -16.78 3.24 40.96
N THR A 8 -16.99 3.68 42.21
CA THR A 8 -17.09 5.09 42.56
C THR A 8 -15.77 5.84 42.35
N GLU A 9 -14.64 5.29 42.80
CA GLU A 9 -13.32 5.89 42.62
C GLU A 9 -12.96 6.06 41.13
N PHE A 10 -13.35 5.10 40.28
CA PHE A 10 -13.17 5.19 38.83
C PHE A 10 -14.03 6.29 38.19
N GLN A 11 -15.27 6.47 38.65
CA GLN A 11 -16.15 7.54 38.15
C GLN A 11 -15.65 8.93 38.58
N ASP A 12 -15.16 9.06 39.81
CA ASP A 12 -14.62 10.33 40.33
C ASP A 12 -13.35 10.75 39.56
N MET A 13 -12.47 9.79 39.26
CA MET A 13 -11.29 10.02 38.43
C MET A 13 -11.68 10.48 37.00
N LEU A 14 -12.67 9.83 36.38
CA LEU A 14 -13.16 10.24 35.05
C LEU A 14 -13.80 11.64 35.07
N ALA A 15 -14.51 11.99 36.14
CA ALA A 15 -15.08 13.32 36.31
C ALA A 15 -13.98 14.39 36.44
N ALA A 16 -12.93 14.12 37.21
CA ALA A 16 -11.77 15.02 37.34
C ALA A 16 -11.05 15.24 36.00
N LEU A 17 -10.87 14.17 35.21
CA LEU A 17 -10.28 14.27 33.87
C LEU A 17 -11.13 15.13 32.92
N ARG A 18 -12.46 14.99 32.96
CA ARG A 18 -13.38 15.83 32.17
C ARG A 18 -13.31 17.30 32.57
N MET A 19 -13.17 17.61 33.86
CA MET A 19 -12.98 19.00 34.33
C MET A 19 -11.68 19.62 33.81
N LEU A 20 -10.66 18.81 33.52
CA LEU A 20 -9.40 19.24 32.90
C LEU A 20 -9.48 19.32 31.37
N GLY A 21 -10.65 19.12 30.76
CA GLY A 21 -10.86 19.14 29.31
C GLY A 21 -10.42 17.86 28.61
N ALA A 22 -10.08 16.80 29.35
CA ALA A 22 -9.80 15.49 28.79
C ALA A 22 -11.12 14.73 28.58
N ASP A 23 -11.79 15.04 27.47
CA ASP A 23 -12.88 14.18 27.00
C ASP A 23 -12.30 12.82 26.60
N PRO A 24 -12.89 11.70 27.06
CA PRO A 24 -12.46 10.39 26.61
C PRO A 24 -12.63 10.34 25.09
N VAL A 25 -11.51 10.23 24.37
CA VAL A 25 -11.50 10.02 22.93
C VAL A 25 -12.35 8.78 22.68
N PRO A 26 -13.45 8.87 21.91
CA PRO A 26 -14.24 7.69 21.59
C PRO A 26 -13.29 6.63 21.03
N PRO A 27 -13.41 5.37 21.47
CA PRO A 27 -12.50 4.34 21.04
C PRO A 27 -12.49 4.32 19.51
N PRO A 28 -11.32 4.23 18.86
CA PRO A 28 -11.26 4.18 17.40
C PRO A 28 -12.20 3.08 16.95
N ARG A 29 -13.07 3.40 15.99
CA ARG A 29 -14.02 2.43 15.44
C ARG A 29 -13.19 1.29 14.87
N ARG A 30 -13.16 0.16 15.57
CA ARG A 30 -12.45 -1.02 15.08
C ARG A 30 -13.07 -1.39 13.73
N PRO A 31 -12.25 -1.60 12.68
CA PRO A 31 -12.76 -2.10 11.43
C PRO A 31 -13.56 -3.38 11.68
N ASP A 32 -14.64 -3.57 10.93
CA ASP A 32 -15.30 -4.87 10.87
C ASP A 32 -14.23 -5.93 10.50
N PRO A 33 -14.08 -7.02 11.26
CA PRO A 33 -13.12 -8.08 10.94
C PRO A 33 -13.26 -8.59 9.49
N ALA A 34 -14.46 -8.59 8.91
CA ALA A 34 -14.65 -8.94 7.51
C ALA A 34 -14.03 -7.91 6.55
N ALA A 35 -14.18 -6.62 6.86
CA ALA A 35 -13.56 -5.54 6.11
C ALA A 35 -12.03 -5.58 6.21
N LEU A 36 -11.49 -5.86 7.40
CA LEU A 36 -10.04 -6.02 7.60
C LEU A 36 -9.49 -7.15 6.74
N ARG A 37 -10.10 -8.34 6.81
CA ARG A 37 -9.67 -9.49 5.98
C ARG A 37 -9.77 -9.22 4.48
N ARG A 38 -10.74 -8.40 4.04
CA ARG A 38 -10.82 -7.98 2.63
C ARG A 38 -9.63 -7.10 2.27
N LEU A 39 -9.32 -6.10 3.09
CA LEU A 39 -8.18 -5.20 2.87
C LEU A 39 -6.85 -5.96 2.89
N GLU A 40 -6.68 -6.93 3.78
CA GLU A 40 -5.48 -7.78 3.81
C GLU A 40 -5.31 -8.54 2.50
N ARG A 41 -6.38 -9.12 1.94
CA ARG A 41 -6.33 -9.78 0.62
C ARG A 41 -6.04 -8.82 -0.53
N GLU A 42 -6.65 -7.64 -0.49
CA GLU A 42 -6.40 -6.61 -1.51
C GLU A 42 -4.96 -6.10 -1.45
N ASN A 43 -4.43 -5.88 -0.26
CA ASN A 43 -3.06 -5.45 -0.08
C ASN A 43 -2.07 -6.52 -0.54
N ALA A 44 -2.30 -7.79 -0.19
CA ALA A 44 -1.46 -8.89 -0.68
C ALA A 44 -1.44 -8.94 -2.22
N LEU A 45 -2.61 -8.84 -2.86
CA LEU A 45 -2.70 -8.82 -4.32
C LEU A 45 -2.00 -7.60 -4.95
N LEU A 46 -2.06 -6.43 -4.29
CA LEU A 46 -1.36 -5.24 -4.77
C LEU A 46 0.16 -5.35 -4.62
N ILE A 47 0.63 -5.93 -3.53
CA ILE A 47 2.06 -6.19 -3.28
C ILE A 47 2.58 -7.15 -4.37
N ASP A 48 1.93 -8.29 -4.56
CA ASP A 48 2.33 -9.28 -5.57
C ASP A 48 2.41 -8.66 -6.97
N HIS A 49 1.40 -7.86 -7.36
CA HIS A 49 1.41 -7.16 -8.64
C HIS A 49 2.51 -6.12 -8.75
N ALA A 50 2.78 -5.36 -7.70
CA ALA A 50 3.84 -4.36 -7.70
C ALA A 50 5.22 -5.02 -7.86
N GLU A 51 5.47 -6.13 -7.16
CA GLU A 51 6.70 -6.88 -7.29
C GLU A 51 6.87 -7.45 -8.71
N MET A 52 5.84 -8.11 -9.25
CA MET A 52 5.90 -8.65 -10.61
C MET A 52 6.06 -7.55 -11.66
N LEU A 53 5.42 -6.39 -11.48
CA LEU A 53 5.57 -5.27 -12.41
C LEU A 53 6.97 -4.67 -12.32
N ALA A 54 7.57 -4.60 -11.14
CA ALA A 54 8.97 -4.17 -11.01
C ALA A 54 9.89 -5.10 -11.80
N CYS A 55 9.70 -6.42 -11.69
CA CYS A 55 10.42 -7.40 -12.51
C CYS A 55 10.19 -7.19 -14.01
N ALA A 56 8.95 -6.97 -14.42
CA ALA A 56 8.58 -6.69 -15.82
C ALA A 56 9.23 -5.41 -16.38
N LEU A 57 9.56 -4.45 -15.51
CA LEU A 57 10.15 -3.18 -15.89
C LEU A 57 11.66 -3.12 -15.66
N GLY A 58 12.26 -4.17 -15.10
CA GLY A 58 13.66 -4.13 -14.68
C GLY A 58 13.92 -3.11 -13.56
N ALA A 59 12.95 -2.94 -12.66
CA ALA A 59 13.06 -2.12 -11.45
C ALA A 59 13.35 -2.99 -10.22
N CYS A 60 13.83 -2.37 -9.13
CA CYS A 60 13.90 -3.05 -7.84
C CYS A 60 12.49 -3.25 -7.27
N PRO A 61 12.06 -4.49 -6.95
CA PRO A 61 10.72 -4.76 -6.43
C PRO A 61 10.48 -4.14 -5.05
N ASN A 62 11.54 -3.97 -4.26
CA ASN A 62 11.44 -3.45 -2.90
C ASN A 62 11.27 -1.93 -2.86
N CYS A 63 12.06 -1.18 -3.65
CA CYS A 63 12.12 0.28 -3.51
C CYS A 63 11.83 1.10 -4.77
N TRP A 64 11.81 0.48 -5.95
CA TRP A 64 11.62 1.18 -7.23
C TRP A 64 12.61 2.35 -7.48
N GLY A 65 13.77 2.34 -6.81
CA GLY A 65 14.77 3.41 -6.85
C GLY A 65 14.42 4.64 -6.01
N MET A 66 13.39 4.58 -5.17
CA MET A 66 12.94 5.71 -4.34
C MET A 66 13.62 5.78 -2.97
N ILE A 67 14.32 4.72 -2.56
CA ILE A 67 15.02 4.63 -1.28
C ILE A 67 16.54 4.64 -1.56
N PRO A 68 17.27 5.73 -1.27
CA PRO A 68 18.68 5.90 -1.65
C PRO A 68 19.63 4.82 -1.10
N ASP A 69 19.32 4.26 0.05
CA ASP A 69 20.11 3.27 0.78
C ASP A 69 19.45 1.89 0.84
N CYS A 70 18.60 1.58 -0.15
CA CYS A 70 17.92 0.28 -0.24
C CYS A 70 18.92 -0.88 -0.16
N GLU A 71 18.69 -1.83 0.75
CA GLU A 71 19.57 -2.99 0.98
C GLU A 71 19.73 -3.88 -0.26
N ASP A 72 18.74 -3.90 -1.16
CA ASP A 72 18.76 -4.75 -2.36
C ASP A 72 19.49 -4.11 -3.55
N CYS A 73 19.36 -2.79 -3.72
CA CYS A 73 19.81 -2.13 -4.95
C CYS A 73 20.63 -0.85 -4.73
N GLY A 74 20.86 -0.40 -3.50
CA GLY A 74 21.57 0.86 -3.22
C GLY A 74 20.93 2.08 -3.89
N GLY A 75 19.60 2.09 -4.01
CA GLY A 75 18.83 3.20 -4.59
C GLY A 75 18.84 3.34 -6.11
N ILE A 76 19.57 2.53 -6.87
CA ILE A 76 19.61 2.66 -8.34
C ILE A 76 18.40 2.04 -9.07
N GLY A 77 17.58 1.25 -8.36
CA GLY A 77 16.57 0.34 -8.92
C GLY A 77 15.30 0.95 -9.50
N LYS A 78 15.42 2.03 -10.28
CA LYS A 78 14.33 2.60 -11.09
C LYS A 78 13.96 1.69 -12.27
N PRO A 79 12.79 1.86 -12.92
CA PRO A 79 12.47 1.17 -14.17
C PRO A 79 13.58 1.28 -15.22
N GLY A 80 13.97 0.14 -15.79
CA GLY A 80 15.07 0.01 -16.74
C GLY A 80 16.48 0.00 -16.14
N ALA A 81 16.62 -0.09 -14.81
CA ALA A 81 17.93 -0.21 -14.15
C ALA A 81 18.55 -1.60 -14.32
N PHE A 82 17.71 -2.63 -14.47
CA PHE A 82 18.09 -4.03 -14.65
C PHE A 82 17.43 -4.62 -15.90
N ASP A 83 17.88 -5.81 -16.31
CA ASP A 83 17.22 -6.56 -17.38
C ASP A 83 15.80 -6.98 -16.94
N PRO A 84 14.76 -6.65 -17.72
CA PRO A 84 13.40 -7.08 -17.41
C PRO A 84 13.24 -8.60 -17.42
N ASP A 85 12.50 -9.14 -16.45
CA ASP A 85 12.11 -10.54 -16.49
C ASP A 85 11.17 -10.78 -17.68
N ARG A 86 11.51 -11.76 -18.52
CA ARG A 86 10.81 -12.03 -19.78
C ARG A 86 9.36 -12.43 -19.57
N ILE A 87 9.08 -13.26 -18.57
CA ILE A 87 7.73 -13.77 -18.31
C ILE A 87 6.84 -12.63 -17.81
N CYS A 88 7.34 -11.82 -16.88
CA CYS A 88 6.62 -10.66 -16.35
C CYS A 88 6.43 -9.58 -17.43
N PHE A 89 7.44 -9.33 -18.26
CA PHE A 89 7.36 -8.40 -19.39
C PHE A 89 6.28 -8.82 -20.39
N ASP A 90 6.28 -10.09 -20.80
CA ASP A 90 5.29 -10.63 -21.74
C ASP A 90 3.86 -10.59 -21.17
N HIS A 91 3.71 -10.67 -19.85
CA HIS A 91 2.42 -10.57 -19.16
C HIS A 91 1.90 -9.13 -19.05
N PHE A 92 2.73 -8.18 -18.60
CA PHE A 92 2.28 -6.82 -18.27
C PHE A 92 2.55 -5.78 -19.35
N VAL A 93 3.70 -5.86 -20.01
CA VAL A 93 4.23 -4.76 -20.84
C VAL A 93 3.96 -5.01 -22.31
N LEU A 94 4.27 -6.21 -22.81
CA LEU A 94 4.13 -6.57 -24.21
C LEU A 94 2.71 -6.30 -24.76
N PRO A 95 1.60 -6.70 -24.08
CA PRO A 95 0.25 -6.46 -24.60
C PRO A 95 -0.07 -4.97 -24.77
N VAL A 96 0.47 -4.12 -23.89
CA VAL A 96 0.28 -2.68 -23.93
C VAL A 96 1.07 -2.07 -25.08
N ILE A 97 2.34 -2.45 -25.23
CA ILE A 97 3.19 -1.96 -26.32
C ILE A 97 2.61 -2.38 -27.67
N THR A 98 2.22 -3.65 -27.83
CA THR A 98 1.58 -4.14 -29.07
C THR A 98 0.32 -3.33 -29.40
N ARG A 99 -0.49 -2.97 -28.39
CA ARG A 99 -1.67 -2.13 -28.61
C ARG A 99 -1.33 -0.68 -28.98
N VAL A 100 -0.35 -0.07 -28.31
CA VAL A 100 -0.01 1.34 -28.51
C VAL A 100 0.74 1.53 -29.83
N LEU A 101 1.74 0.70 -30.12
CA LEU A 101 2.54 0.77 -31.34
C LEU A 101 1.82 0.18 -32.54
N GLY A 102 1.05 -0.91 -32.38
CA GLY A 102 0.22 -1.46 -33.45
C GLY A 102 -0.91 -0.53 -33.90
N ARG A 103 -1.28 0.46 -33.08
CA ARG A 103 -2.17 1.58 -33.49
C ARG A 103 -1.43 2.70 -34.23
N ALA A 104 -0.12 2.83 -34.04
CA ALA A 104 0.69 3.84 -34.72
C ALA A 104 0.89 3.50 -36.22
N GLU A 105 0.85 2.21 -36.59
CA GLU A 105 0.91 1.76 -37.98
C GLU A 105 -0.40 1.98 -38.78
N GLY A 106 -1.40 2.65 -38.19
CA GLY A 106 -2.71 2.92 -38.79
C GLY A 106 -3.17 4.39 -38.77
N LEU A 107 -2.28 5.37 -38.65
CA LEU A 107 -2.64 6.79 -38.70
C LEU A 107 -2.72 7.33 -40.14
N PRO A 108 -3.86 7.90 -40.60
CA PRO A 108 -3.81 8.94 -41.63
C PRO A 108 -3.09 10.18 -41.05
N GLN A 109 -2.25 10.81 -41.88
CA GLN A 109 -1.49 12.00 -41.48
C GLN A 109 -2.41 13.15 -41.07
N ARG A 110 -1.92 13.95 -40.13
CA ARG A 110 -2.53 15.16 -39.55
C ARG A 110 -2.98 16.13 -40.67
N PRO A 111 -4.09 16.89 -40.52
CA PRO A 111 -4.30 18.07 -41.35
C PRO A 111 -3.23 19.12 -41.08
#